data_AF-A0A0C5WT65-F1
#
_entry.id   AF-A0A0C5WT65-F1
#
_cell.length_a   1.000
_cell.length_b   1.000
_cell.length_c   1.000
_cell.angle_alpha   90.00
_cell.angle_beta   90.00
_cell.angle_gamma   90.00
#
_symmetry.space_group_name_H-M   'P 1'
#
loop_
_entity.id
_entity.type
_entity.pdbx_description
1 polymer ?
#
loop_
_entity_poly.entity_id
_entity_poly.type
_entity_poly.pdbx_seq_one_letter_code
_entity_poly.pdbx_strand_id
1 'polypeptide(L)'
;MKVKLKTWLGMAALLMATNSQAAVNVSFDRDVELLAINGKPLGAFSKAPSKIELDDGPNQLITRVSKLVSYNGEFKKFLTQPVVLTFNVSDSDLNVSASRSIIREDQIKGFDKEPSFRIEKAGNYFSEFHQAVLPRGAGIVRDYERELDDYNLEQGFVAAAKVQQPTLKYGETTMAVTATTAVATPSARKPSTALSTDQALILLQADFLRLPAEKRAAFIDWVVQQ
;
A
#
# COMPACT_ATOMS: atom_id res chain seq x y z
N MET A 1 1.54 65.30 -40.34
CA MET A 1 1.58 63.94 -40.91
C MET A 1 0.97 62.98 -39.91
N LYS A 2 -0.04 62.21 -40.32
CA LYS A 2 -0.78 61.25 -39.48
C LYS A 2 0.01 59.95 -39.37
N VAL A 3 0.11 59.37 -38.19
CA VAL A 3 0.21 57.90 -38.04
C VAL A 3 -0.65 57.48 -36.84
N LYS A 4 -1.76 56.80 -37.15
CA LYS A 4 -2.54 55.95 -36.23
C LYS A 4 -1.88 54.56 -36.16
N LEU A 5 -2.06 53.84 -35.04
CA LEU A 5 -2.07 52.37 -34.80
C LEU A 5 -1.26 52.05 -33.53
N LYS A 6 -1.63 51.15 -32.63
CA LYS A 6 -2.71 50.15 -32.57
C LYS A 6 -2.76 49.67 -31.11
N THR A 7 -3.93 49.67 -30.49
CA THR A 7 -4.19 48.91 -29.26
C THR A 7 -3.95 47.42 -29.53
N TRP A 8 -3.06 46.80 -28.77
CA TRP A 8 -3.04 45.34 -28.64
C TRP A 8 -3.05 44.97 -27.17
N LEU A 9 -4.26 44.68 -26.68
CA LEU A 9 -4.51 44.11 -25.38
C LEU A 9 -4.04 42.64 -25.45
N GLY A 10 -2.88 42.35 -24.85
CA GLY A 10 -2.32 41.00 -24.80
C GLY A 10 -3.21 40.10 -23.95
N MET A 11 -3.85 39.13 -24.60
CA MET A 11 -4.62 38.08 -23.97
C MET A 11 -3.66 37.11 -23.27
N ALA A 12 -3.52 37.22 -21.95
CA ALA A 12 -2.80 36.24 -21.14
C ALA A 12 -3.62 34.95 -21.09
N ALA A 13 -3.36 34.04 -22.03
CA ALA A 13 -3.85 32.67 -21.94
C ALA A 13 -3.14 32.00 -20.76
N LEU A 14 -3.88 31.85 -19.65
CA LEU A 14 -3.51 30.97 -18.56
C LEU A 14 -3.45 29.55 -19.13
N LEU A 15 -2.25 29.09 -19.48
CA LEU A 15 -1.97 27.67 -19.69
C LEU A 15 -2.15 27.00 -18.33
N MET A 16 -3.38 26.63 -17.99
CA MET A 16 -3.62 25.63 -16.96
C MET A 16 -2.98 24.35 -17.47
N ALA A 17 -1.74 24.10 -17.04
CA ALA A 17 -1.11 22.81 -17.16
C ALA A 17 -2.04 21.83 -16.44
N THR A 18 -2.83 21.09 -17.21
CA THR A 18 -3.54 19.93 -16.70
C THR A 18 -2.46 18.94 -16.34
N ASN A 19 -2.09 18.88 -15.05
CA ASN A 19 -1.36 17.75 -14.51
C ASN A 19 -2.29 16.54 -14.68
N SER A 20 -2.18 15.87 -15.82
CA SER A 20 -2.76 14.55 -16.00
C SER A 20 -2.11 13.69 -14.93
N GLN A 21 -2.83 13.39 -13.85
CA GLN A 21 -2.39 12.40 -12.88
C GLN A 21 -2.44 11.05 -13.59
N ALA A 22 -1.33 10.70 -14.24
CA ALA A 22 -1.03 9.33 -14.60
C ALA A 22 -0.77 8.56 -13.30
N ALA A 23 -1.43 7.42 -13.17
CA ALA A 23 -1.41 6.59 -11.98
C ALA A 23 -1.00 5.17 -12.36
N VAL A 24 -0.13 4.58 -11.56
CA VAL A 24 0.29 3.19 -11.71
C VAL A 24 -0.63 2.34 -10.82
N ASN A 25 -1.43 1.48 -11.43
CA ASN A 25 -2.32 0.60 -10.71
C ASN A 25 -1.70 -0.79 -10.55
N VAL A 26 -1.51 -1.24 -9.32
CA VAL A 26 -0.89 -2.54 -9.05
C VAL A 26 -1.91 -3.45 -8.38
N SER A 27 -2.25 -4.56 -9.03
CA SER A 27 -3.03 -5.65 -8.45
C SER A 27 -2.14 -6.79 -7.96
N PHE A 28 -2.63 -7.52 -6.97
CA PHE A 28 -1.93 -8.65 -6.37
C PHE A 28 -2.79 -9.91 -6.45
N ASP A 29 -2.15 -11.03 -6.80
CA ASP A 29 -2.78 -12.34 -6.69
C ASP A 29 -3.10 -12.67 -5.22
N ARG A 30 -4.06 -13.57 -5.01
CA ARG A 30 -4.59 -13.89 -3.66
C ARG A 30 -3.53 -14.38 -2.68
N ASP A 31 -2.47 -15.03 -3.17
CA ASP A 31 -1.39 -15.56 -2.35
C ASP A 31 -0.21 -14.58 -2.20
N VAL A 32 -0.33 -13.35 -2.71
CA VAL A 32 0.65 -12.28 -2.53
C VAL A 32 0.14 -11.32 -1.46
N GLU A 33 0.94 -11.15 -0.40
CA GLU A 33 0.70 -10.21 0.68
C GLU A 33 1.64 -9.02 0.53
N LEU A 34 1.06 -7.83 0.39
CA LEU A 34 1.81 -6.57 0.43
C LEU A 34 2.08 -6.17 1.88
N LEU A 35 3.34 -5.87 2.20
CA LEU A 35 3.81 -5.55 3.55
C LEU A 35 4.10 -4.05 3.70
N ALA A 36 4.74 -3.45 2.70
CA ALA A 36 5.08 -2.04 2.69
C ALA A 36 5.18 -1.49 1.27
N ILE A 37 5.00 -0.17 1.14
CA ILE A 37 5.09 0.57 -0.11
C ILE A 37 6.08 1.72 0.10
N ASN A 38 7.15 1.76 -0.69
CA ASN A 38 8.22 2.76 -0.59
C ASN A 38 8.71 2.93 0.86
N GLY A 39 8.95 1.80 1.55
CA GLY A 39 9.40 1.75 2.95
C GLY A 39 8.28 1.88 3.99
N LYS A 40 7.10 2.39 3.61
CA LYS A 40 5.99 2.59 4.55
C LYS A 40 5.18 1.31 4.76
N PRO A 41 5.13 0.78 5.99
CA PRO A 41 4.35 -0.42 6.27
C PRO A 41 2.85 -0.17 6.10
N LEU A 42 2.15 -1.18 5.61
CA LEU A 42 0.70 -1.22 5.73
C LEU A 42 0.31 -1.44 7.19
N GLY A 43 -0.79 -0.83 7.63
CA GLY A 43 -1.27 -1.00 9.00
C GLY A 43 -1.43 -2.48 9.38
N ALA A 44 -0.89 -2.86 10.54
CA ALA A 44 -0.74 -4.26 10.98
C ALA A 44 -2.04 -5.08 11.09
N PHE A 45 -3.21 -4.44 10.97
CA PHE A 45 -4.54 -5.07 11.11
C PHE A 45 -5.39 -4.98 9.83
N SER A 46 -4.84 -4.45 8.75
CA SER A 46 -5.56 -4.37 7.47
C SER A 46 -5.36 -5.67 6.70
N LYS A 47 -6.43 -6.20 6.09
CA LYS A 47 -6.30 -7.20 5.02
C LYS A 47 -5.31 -6.67 3.99
N ALA A 48 -4.52 -7.51 3.33
CA ALA A 48 -3.69 -7.03 2.23
C ALA A 48 -4.61 -6.42 1.14
N PRO A 49 -4.30 -5.21 0.63
CA PRO A 49 -5.07 -4.63 -0.46
C PRO A 49 -4.90 -5.51 -1.70
N SER A 50 -6.00 -5.77 -2.41
CA SER A 50 -5.95 -6.51 -3.68
C SER A 50 -5.46 -5.63 -4.82
N LYS A 51 -5.58 -4.31 -4.66
CA LYS A 51 -5.15 -3.31 -5.64
C LYS A 51 -4.68 -2.04 -4.92
N ILE A 52 -3.64 -1.39 -5.44
CA ILE A 52 -3.11 -0.12 -4.94
C ILE A 52 -2.87 0.82 -6.11
N GLU A 53 -2.96 2.12 -5.85
CA GLU A 53 -2.56 3.16 -6.80
C GLU A 53 -1.28 3.83 -6.30
N LEU A 54 -0.28 3.88 -7.19
CA LEU A 54 1.02 4.50 -6.99
C LEU A 54 1.18 5.67 -7.97
N ASP A 55 2.02 6.62 -7.60
CA ASP A 55 2.43 7.68 -8.51
C ASP A 55 3.39 7.12 -9.56
N ASP A 56 3.46 7.79 -10.71
CA ASP A 56 4.41 7.50 -11.76
C ASP A 56 5.87 7.56 -11.29
N GLY A 57 6.69 6.70 -11.89
CA GLY A 57 8.13 6.69 -11.70
C GLY A 57 8.63 5.50 -10.87
N PRO A 58 9.78 5.65 -10.20
CA PRO A 58 10.40 4.58 -9.42
C PRO A 58 9.57 4.27 -8.17
N ASN A 59 9.14 3.03 -8.06
CA ASN A 59 8.40 2.52 -6.91
C ASN A 59 9.03 1.22 -6.41
N GLN A 60 8.91 1.02 -5.11
CA GLN A 60 9.38 -0.17 -4.40
C GLN A 60 8.25 -0.76 -3.56
N LEU A 61 7.99 -2.06 -3.75
CA LEU A 61 7.01 -2.79 -2.98
C LEU A 61 7.71 -3.88 -2.18
N ILE A 62 7.34 -4.03 -0.91
CA ILE A 62 7.80 -5.15 -0.08
C ILE A 62 6.65 -6.13 0.00
N THR A 63 6.81 -7.31 -0.60
CA THR A 63 5.78 -8.34 -0.68
C THR A 63 6.29 -9.66 -0.13
N ARG A 64 5.38 -10.57 0.22
CA ARG A 64 5.68 -11.98 0.49
C ARG A 64 4.57 -12.86 -0.03
N VAL A 65 4.85 -14.15 -0.22
CA VAL A 65 3.80 -15.13 -0.47
C VAL A 65 3.21 -15.57 0.87
N SER A 66 1.88 -15.51 0.99
CA SER A 66 1.12 -15.96 2.15
C SER A 66 -0.04 -16.85 1.70
N LYS A 67 0.03 -18.15 2.01
CA LYS A 67 -0.94 -19.13 1.54
C LYS A 67 -1.20 -20.23 2.56
N LEU A 68 -2.35 -20.89 2.45
CA LEU A 68 -2.60 -22.15 3.13
C LEU A 68 -2.11 -23.29 2.24
N VAL A 69 -1.18 -24.09 2.76
CA VAL A 69 -0.59 -25.24 2.06
C VAL A 69 -1.05 -26.51 2.75
N SER A 70 -1.34 -27.56 1.99
CA SER A 70 -1.71 -28.87 2.52
C SER A 70 -0.46 -29.63 2.99
N TYR A 71 -0.46 -30.00 4.27
CA TYR A 71 0.54 -30.79 4.98
C TYR A 71 -0.17 -32.02 5.56
N ASN A 72 0.06 -33.21 4.99
CA ASN A 72 -0.48 -34.49 5.49
C ASN A 72 -2.01 -34.47 5.80
N GLY A 73 -2.80 -33.76 5.00
CA GLY A 73 -4.25 -33.64 5.18
C GLY A 73 -4.70 -32.45 6.02
N GLU A 74 -3.79 -31.70 6.64
CA GLU A 74 -4.06 -30.45 7.35
C GLU A 74 -3.59 -29.24 6.53
N PHE A 75 -4.30 -28.10 6.65
CA PHE A 75 -3.85 -26.85 6.04
C PHE A 75 -3.04 -26.03 7.03
N LYS A 76 -1.81 -25.67 6.67
CA LYS A 76 -0.94 -24.80 7.47
C LYS A 76 -0.65 -23.50 6.74
N LYS A 77 -0.54 -22.40 7.49
CA LYS A 77 -0.15 -21.10 6.94
C LYS A 77 1.34 -21.14 6.59
N PHE A 78 1.61 -20.97 5.31
CA PHE A 78 2.94 -20.85 4.72
C PHE A 78 3.22 -19.37 4.41
N LEU A 79 4.41 -18.92 4.83
CA LEU A 79 4.90 -17.56 4.62
C LEU A 79 6.33 -17.64 4.07
N THR A 80 6.63 -16.90 3.01
CA THR A 80 8.00 -16.76 2.49
C THR A 80 8.74 -15.61 3.15
N GLN A 81 10.05 -15.52 2.91
CA GLN A 81 10.78 -14.28 3.20
C GLN A 81 10.19 -13.09 2.41
N PRO A 82 10.24 -11.86 2.95
CA PRO A 82 9.87 -10.66 2.21
C PRO A 82 10.83 -10.40 1.03
N VAL A 83 10.29 -9.89 -0.08
CA VAL A 83 11.01 -9.52 -1.29
C VAL A 83 10.71 -8.07 -1.62
N VAL A 84 11.76 -7.33 -1.98
CA VAL A 84 11.63 -5.99 -2.56
C VAL A 84 11.41 -6.14 -4.06
N LEU A 85 10.34 -5.56 -4.58
CA LEU A 85 10.10 -5.39 -6.02
C LEU A 85 10.35 -3.93 -6.36
N THR A 86 11.36 -3.66 -7.17
CA THR A 86 11.73 -2.30 -7.62
C THR A 86 11.44 -2.18 -9.11
N PHE A 87 10.63 -1.22 -9.50
CA PHE A 87 10.28 -0.97 -10.89
C PHE A 87 10.09 0.54 -11.14
N ASN A 88 10.22 0.96 -12.39
CA ASN A 88 10.01 2.34 -12.80
C ASN A 88 9.07 2.35 -14.00
N VAL A 89 7.81 2.73 -13.77
CA VAL A 89 6.77 2.75 -14.80
C VAL A 89 5.88 3.98 -14.64
N SER A 90 5.19 4.33 -15.71
CA SER A 90 4.21 5.42 -15.75
C SER A 90 2.93 4.95 -16.41
N ASP A 91 1.77 5.42 -15.94
CA ASP A 91 0.44 5.17 -16.52
C ASP A 91 0.24 3.70 -16.92
N SER A 92 0.32 2.79 -15.94
CA SER A 92 0.41 1.35 -16.20
C SER A 92 -0.41 0.53 -15.20
N ASP A 93 -1.12 -0.48 -15.71
CA ASP A 93 -1.71 -1.54 -14.90
C ASP A 93 -0.73 -2.72 -14.79
N LEU A 94 -0.31 -3.01 -13.56
CA LEU A 94 0.56 -4.12 -13.20
C LEU A 94 -0.20 -5.18 -12.41
N ASN A 95 0.06 -6.45 -12.68
CA ASN A 95 -0.35 -7.58 -11.84
C ASN A 95 0.87 -8.30 -11.26
N VAL A 96 0.91 -8.44 -9.94
CA VAL A 96 1.99 -9.11 -9.22
C VAL A 96 1.53 -10.48 -8.73
N SER A 97 2.24 -11.52 -9.13
CA SER A 97 1.94 -12.92 -8.79
C SER A 97 3.20 -13.66 -8.33
N ALA A 98 3.02 -14.74 -7.58
CA ALA A 98 4.12 -15.66 -7.28
C ALA A 98 4.61 -16.32 -8.59
N SER A 99 5.92 -16.48 -8.77
CA SER A 99 6.47 -17.09 -9.99
C SER A 99 6.11 -18.57 -10.14
N ARG A 100 5.72 -19.22 -9.04
CA ARG A 100 5.38 -20.63 -8.94
C ARG A 100 4.13 -20.81 -8.09
N SER A 101 3.28 -21.76 -8.48
CA SER A 101 2.11 -22.16 -7.69
C SER A 101 2.50 -23.16 -6.61
N ILE A 102 2.23 -22.82 -5.37
CA ILE A 102 2.49 -23.66 -4.19
C ILE A 102 1.15 -24.13 -3.64
N ILE A 103 0.96 -25.44 -3.63
CA ILE A 103 -0.28 -26.11 -3.19
C ILE A 103 0.03 -27.11 -2.07
N ARG A 104 1.22 -27.72 -2.13
CA ARG A 104 1.66 -28.79 -1.23
C ARG A 104 3.05 -28.52 -0.67
N GLU A 105 3.37 -29.19 0.43
CA GLU A 105 4.65 -29.06 1.15
C GLU A 105 5.87 -29.36 0.27
N ASP A 106 5.79 -30.35 -0.63
CA ASP A 106 6.88 -30.73 -1.53
C ASP A 106 7.31 -29.59 -2.46
N GLN A 107 6.41 -28.65 -2.75
CA GLN A 107 6.63 -27.51 -3.63
C GLN A 107 7.26 -26.30 -2.93
N ILE A 108 7.36 -26.33 -1.60
CA ILE A 108 7.92 -25.21 -0.82
C ILE A 108 9.44 -25.15 -0.91
N LYS A 109 10.11 -26.31 -1.04
CA LYS A 109 11.56 -26.44 -0.87
C LYS A 109 12.34 -25.39 -1.67
N GLY A 110 13.01 -24.47 -0.96
CA GLY A 110 13.85 -23.42 -1.53
C GLY A 110 13.09 -22.13 -1.82
N PHE A 111 11.81 -22.20 -2.19
CA PHE A 111 10.99 -21.02 -2.44
C PHE A 111 10.65 -20.26 -1.14
N ASP A 112 10.68 -20.94 0.01
CA ASP A 112 10.58 -20.31 1.33
C ASP A 112 11.70 -19.29 1.59
N LYS A 113 12.92 -19.60 1.13
CA LYS A 113 14.14 -18.80 1.35
C LYS A 113 14.41 -17.82 0.23
N GLU A 114 14.20 -18.24 -1.02
CA GLU A 114 14.41 -17.44 -2.23
C GLU A 114 13.11 -17.39 -3.04
N PRO A 115 12.05 -16.77 -2.49
CA PRO A 115 10.82 -16.54 -3.24
C PRO A 115 11.08 -15.63 -4.44
N SER A 116 10.33 -15.87 -5.51
CA SER A 116 10.35 -15.02 -6.70
C SER A 116 8.95 -14.69 -7.16
N PHE A 117 8.81 -13.51 -7.75
CA PHE A 117 7.57 -12.94 -8.25
C PHE A 117 7.65 -12.71 -9.76
N ARG A 118 6.48 -12.70 -10.37
CA ARG A 118 6.23 -12.29 -11.75
C ARG A 118 5.41 -11.01 -11.74
N ILE A 119 5.76 -10.09 -12.62
CA ILE A 119 4.96 -8.90 -12.90
C ILE A 119 4.44 -9.02 -14.33
N GLU A 120 3.16 -8.74 -14.51
CA GLU A 120 2.53 -8.61 -15.83
C GLU A 120 2.06 -7.17 -16.01
N LYS A 121 2.40 -6.54 -17.13
CA LYS A 121 1.95 -5.21 -17.52
C LYS A 121 0.93 -5.35 -18.65
N ALA A 122 -0.31 -4.93 -18.41
CA ALA A 122 -1.43 -5.08 -19.35
C ALA A 122 -1.55 -6.53 -19.92
N GLY A 123 -1.37 -7.54 -19.05
CA GLY A 123 -1.46 -8.96 -19.41
C GLY A 123 -0.23 -9.56 -20.09
N ASN A 124 0.84 -8.78 -20.29
CA ASN A 124 2.10 -9.27 -20.86
C ASN A 124 3.18 -9.35 -19.78
N TYR A 125 4.09 -10.32 -19.87
CA TYR A 125 5.20 -10.43 -18.94
C TYR A 125 6.06 -9.15 -18.95
N PHE A 126 6.24 -8.55 -17.78
CA PHE A 126 7.05 -7.36 -17.59
C PHE A 126 8.41 -7.76 -17.00
N SER A 127 9.49 -7.55 -17.76
CA SER A 127 10.85 -7.94 -17.36
C SER A 127 11.69 -6.79 -16.80
N GLU A 128 11.24 -5.54 -16.93
CA GLU A 128 11.98 -4.34 -16.53
C GLU A 128 11.76 -4.00 -15.04
N PHE A 129 12.04 -4.96 -14.18
CA PHE A 129 11.99 -4.80 -12.73
C PHE A 129 13.13 -5.57 -12.08
N HIS A 130 13.50 -5.11 -10.88
CA HIS A 130 14.44 -5.80 -10.03
C HIS A 130 13.69 -6.42 -8.84
N GLN A 131 14.12 -7.61 -8.43
CA GLN A 131 13.62 -8.26 -7.23
C GLN A 131 14.75 -8.90 -6.43
N ALA A 132 14.68 -8.79 -5.10
CA ALA A 132 15.61 -9.45 -4.19
C ALA A 132 14.95 -9.68 -2.83
N VAL A 133 15.40 -10.72 -2.13
CA VAL A 133 14.97 -10.99 -0.76
C VAL A 133 15.43 -9.85 0.14
N LEU A 134 14.51 -9.29 0.93
CA LEU A 134 14.80 -8.20 1.87
C LEU A 134 15.42 -8.78 3.15
N PRO A 135 16.70 -8.50 3.43
CA PRO A 135 17.35 -8.99 4.64
C PRO A 135 16.60 -8.55 5.91
N ARG A 136 16.65 -9.39 6.95
CA ARG A 136 16.06 -9.03 8.23
C ARG A 136 16.98 -8.05 8.97
N GLY A 137 16.43 -6.95 9.46
CA GLY A 137 17.14 -6.00 10.32
C GLY A 137 17.38 -6.54 11.73
N ALA A 138 18.21 -5.84 12.50
CA ALA A 138 18.63 -6.24 13.86
C ALA A 138 17.52 -6.14 14.94
N GLY A 139 16.32 -5.66 14.59
CA GLY A 139 15.21 -5.44 15.51
C GLY A 139 14.43 -6.70 15.90
N ILE A 140 13.71 -6.63 17.03
CA ILE A 140 12.77 -7.67 17.47
C ILE A 140 11.62 -7.81 16.46
N VAL A 141 11.07 -6.66 16.05
CA VAL A 141 10.06 -6.54 14.98
C VAL A 141 10.73 -6.15 13.67
N ARG A 142 10.07 -6.47 12.54
CA ARG A 142 10.51 -6.00 11.22
C ARG A 142 10.27 -4.49 11.13
N ASP A 143 11.30 -3.77 10.74
CA ASP A 143 11.24 -2.35 10.44
C ASP A 143 11.49 -2.20 8.94
N TYR A 144 10.43 -2.29 8.15
CA TYR A 144 10.52 -2.30 6.68
C TYR A 144 11.02 -0.98 6.11
N GLU A 145 10.90 0.13 6.84
CA GLU A 145 11.43 1.42 6.41
C GLU A 145 12.96 1.36 6.46
N ARG A 146 13.49 1.03 7.64
CA ARG A 146 14.94 0.90 7.84
C ARG A 146 15.59 -0.21 7.02
N GLU A 147 14.95 -1.38 6.96
CA GLU A 147 15.46 -2.51 6.17
C GLU A 147 15.54 -2.17 4.68
N LEU A 148 14.58 -1.40 4.16
CA LEU A 148 14.59 -0.97 2.76
C LEU A 148 15.67 0.07 2.51
N ASP A 149 15.90 0.99 3.46
CA ASP A 149 16.99 1.97 3.36
C ASP A 149 18.36 1.28 3.33
N ASP A 150 18.60 0.34 4.24
CA ASP A 150 19.83 -0.45 4.28
C ASP A 150 20.02 -1.23 2.95
N TYR A 151 18.95 -1.87 2.47
CA TYR A 151 18.94 -2.54 1.17
C TYR A 151 19.25 -1.59 0.00
N ASN A 152 18.66 -0.39 -0.02
CA ASN A 152 18.88 0.59 -1.07
C ASN A 152 20.32 1.09 -1.09
N LEU A 153 20.93 1.29 0.08
CA LEU A 153 22.35 1.63 0.21
C LEU A 153 23.26 0.53 -0.34
N GLU A 154 22.98 -0.73 -0.03
CA GLU A 154 23.76 -1.87 -0.50
C GLU A 154 23.66 -2.09 -2.01
N GLN A 155 22.46 -1.92 -2.57
CA GLN A 155 22.20 -2.11 -4.00
C GLN A 155 22.50 -0.86 -4.86
N GLY A 156 22.87 0.27 -4.23
CA GLY A 156 23.11 1.52 -4.92
C GLY A 156 21.85 2.16 -5.50
N PHE A 157 20.66 1.81 -4.99
CA PHE A 157 19.42 2.49 -5.35
C PHE A 157 19.39 3.86 -4.67
N VAL A 158 19.32 4.93 -5.47
CA VAL A 158 19.08 6.28 -4.93
C VAL A 158 17.63 6.32 -4.47
N ALA A 159 17.40 6.46 -3.16
CA ALA A 159 16.08 6.53 -2.55
C ALA A 159 15.25 7.64 -3.23
N ALA A 160 14.42 7.26 -4.21
CA ALA A 160 13.47 8.17 -4.84
C ALA A 160 12.23 8.29 -3.94
N ALA A 161 12.43 8.68 -2.68
CA ALA A 161 11.36 8.84 -1.73
C ALA A 161 10.77 10.25 -1.88
N LYS A 162 9.84 10.42 -2.82
CA LYS A 162 8.67 11.20 -2.44
C LYS A 162 7.79 10.26 -1.62
N VAL A 163 7.60 10.66 -0.38
CA VAL A 163 6.78 9.97 0.59
C VAL A 163 5.31 10.19 0.22
N GLN A 164 4.80 9.46 -0.77
CA GLN A 164 3.36 9.42 -1.05
C GLN A 164 2.68 8.31 -0.26
N GLN A 165 1.45 8.61 0.18
CA GLN A 165 0.58 7.64 0.83
C GLN A 165 -0.34 7.06 -0.26
N PRO A 166 -0.08 5.83 -0.71
CA PRO A 166 -0.77 5.24 -1.85
C PRO A 166 -2.24 4.96 -1.50
N THR A 167 -3.12 5.06 -2.50
CA THR A 167 -4.54 4.72 -2.32
C THR A 167 -4.69 3.21 -2.33
N LEU A 168 -5.14 2.64 -1.21
CA LEU A 168 -5.34 1.20 -1.05
C LEU A 168 -6.77 0.81 -1.40
N LYS A 169 -6.95 -0.18 -2.28
CA LYS A 169 -8.26 -0.76 -2.63
C LYS A 169 -8.34 -2.20 -2.13
N TYR A 170 -9.28 -2.46 -1.24
CA TYR A 170 -9.56 -3.79 -0.71
C TYR A 170 -10.68 -4.43 -1.52
N GLY A 171 -10.48 -5.67 -1.98
CA GLY A 171 -11.50 -6.41 -2.73
C GLY A 171 -12.76 -6.63 -1.88
N GLU A 172 -13.87 -6.06 -2.32
CA GLU A 172 -15.18 -6.36 -1.77
C GLU A 172 -15.58 -7.78 -2.17
N THR A 173 -15.79 -8.66 -1.18
CA THR A 173 -16.58 -9.87 -1.46
C THR A 173 -18.01 -9.41 -1.65
N THR A 174 -18.44 -9.31 -2.90
CA THR A 174 -19.81 -8.96 -3.26
C THR A 174 -20.73 -10.09 -2.79
N MET A 175 -21.25 -9.97 -1.57
CA MET A 175 -22.57 -10.53 -1.30
C MET A 175 -23.55 -9.62 -2.03
N ALA A 176 -24.06 -10.10 -3.15
CA ALA A 176 -25.15 -9.46 -3.86
C ALA A 176 -26.33 -9.32 -2.90
N VAL A 177 -26.51 -8.13 -2.34
CA VAL A 177 -27.78 -7.70 -1.78
C VAL A 177 -28.49 -7.01 -2.92
N THR A 178 -29.42 -7.73 -3.55
CA THR A 178 -30.42 -7.16 -4.44
C THR A 178 -31.12 -6.04 -3.68
N ALA A 179 -30.82 -4.79 -4.03
CA ALA A 179 -31.51 -3.64 -3.48
C ALA A 179 -32.90 -3.58 -4.13
N THR A 180 -33.88 -4.25 -3.51
CA THR A 180 -35.29 -3.88 -3.69
C THR A 180 -35.54 -2.68 -2.79
N THR A 181 -35.86 -1.55 -3.42
CA THR A 181 -36.27 -0.31 -2.77
C THR A 181 -37.48 -0.56 -1.89
N ALA A 182 -37.32 -0.40 -0.57
CA ALA A 182 -38.44 -0.19 0.34
C ALA A 182 -38.03 0.84 1.40
N VAL A 183 -38.75 1.95 1.39
CA VAL A 183 -38.58 3.12 2.24
C VAL A 183 -39.32 2.88 3.56
N ALA A 184 -38.63 3.00 4.69
CA ALA A 184 -39.08 3.68 5.94
C ALA A 184 -38.20 3.30 7.15
N THR A 185 -37.68 4.33 7.81
CA THR A 185 -37.11 4.39 9.18
C THR A 185 -38.18 4.13 10.27
N PRO A 186 -37.89 4.14 11.59
CA PRO A 186 -36.71 3.69 12.35
C PRO A 186 -37.11 2.81 13.58
N SER A 187 -36.33 1.80 14.00
CA SER A 187 -36.27 1.43 15.43
C SER A 187 -35.13 0.48 15.82
N ALA A 188 -34.42 0.91 16.86
CA ALA A 188 -33.68 0.14 17.87
C ALA A 188 -32.68 -0.94 17.43
N ARG A 189 -31.39 -0.55 17.40
CA ARG A 189 -30.29 -1.50 17.60
C ARG A 189 -29.43 -1.06 18.77
N LYS A 190 -29.40 -1.89 19.83
CA LYS A 190 -28.30 -1.97 20.80
C LYS A 190 -28.06 -3.45 21.14
N PRO A 191 -26.84 -3.85 21.57
CA PRO A 191 -25.64 -3.03 21.75
C PRO A 191 -24.50 -3.45 20.80
N SER A 192 -23.74 -2.47 20.30
CA SER A 192 -22.33 -2.71 19.96
C SER A 192 -21.59 -3.01 21.25
N THR A 193 -20.70 -3.98 21.25
CA THR A 193 -19.74 -4.21 22.33
C THR A 193 -19.10 -2.88 22.70
N ALA A 194 -19.39 -2.39 23.90
CA ALA A 194 -18.78 -1.17 24.40
C ALA A 194 -17.28 -1.44 24.57
N LEU A 195 -16.44 -0.63 23.93
CA LEU A 195 -15.01 -0.59 24.26
C LEU A 195 -14.90 -0.30 25.75
N SER A 196 -14.12 -1.10 26.48
CA SER A 196 -13.87 -0.82 27.90
C SER A 196 -13.12 0.51 28.02
N THR A 197 -13.33 1.23 29.12
CA THR A 197 -12.64 2.51 29.38
C THR A 197 -11.13 2.39 29.27
N ASP A 198 -10.57 1.25 29.70
CA ASP A 198 -9.14 0.96 29.57
C ASP A 198 -8.71 0.81 28.11
N GLN A 199 -9.50 0.13 27.28
CA GLN A 199 -9.23 0.00 25.84
C GLN A 199 -9.35 1.35 25.12
N ALA A 200 -10.34 2.15 25.49
CA ALA A 200 -10.49 3.51 24.96
C ALA A 200 -9.30 4.40 25.35
N LEU A 201 -8.81 4.29 26.59
CA LEU A 201 -7.66 5.05 27.06
C LEU A 201 -6.36 4.64 26.35
N ILE A 202 -6.16 3.33 26.13
CA ILE A 202 -5.02 2.81 25.37
C ILE A 202 -5.02 3.35 23.94
N LEU A 203 -6.17 3.37 23.28
CA LEU A 203 -6.30 3.92 21.93
C LEU A 203 -6.02 5.42 21.89
N LEU A 204 -6.52 6.18 22.87
CA LEU A 204 -6.26 7.61 22.97
C LEU A 204 -4.77 7.94 23.17
N GLN A 205 -4.07 7.16 23.99
CA GLN A 205 -2.62 7.32 24.20
C GLN A 205 -1.83 6.97 22.94
N ALA A 206 -2.22 5.91 22.24
CA ALA A 206 -1.57 5.51 20.99
C ALA A 206 -1.75 6.57 19.90
N ASP A 207 -2.95 7.14 19.78
CA ASP A 207 -3.22 8.22 18.82
C ASP A 207 -2.47 9.51 19.20
N PHE A 208 -2.37 9.84 20.49
CA PHE A 208 -1.59 10.99 20.96
C PHE A 208 -0.11 10.90 20.60
N LEU A 209 0.52 9.73 20.77
CA LEU A 209 1.94 9.53 20.46
C LEU A 209 2.26 9.59 18.96
N ARG A 210 1.27 9.39 18.10
CA ARG A 210 1.40 9.48 16.64
C ARG A 210 1.32 10.91 16.11
N LEU A 211 0.86 11.87 16.93
CA LEU A 211 0.77 13.27 16.54
C LEU A 211 2.15 13.95 16.56
N PRO A 212 2.44 14.84 15.59
CA PRO A 212 3.61 15.72 15.64
C PRO A 212 3.64 16.55 16.94
N ALA A 213 4.83 16.95 17.38
CA ALA A 213 5.02 17.68 18.65
C ALA A 213 4.12 18.92 18.79
N GLU A 214 3.92 19.67 17.70
CA GLU A 214 3.04 20.85 17.66
C GLU A 214 1.56 20.51 17.92
N LYS A 215 1.07 19.41 17.34
CA LYS A 215 -0.33 18.97 17.49
C LYS A 215 -0.59 18.34 18.86
N ARG A 216 0.43 17.72 19.47
CA ARG A 216 0.36 17.23 20.84
C ARG A 216 0.19 18.36 21.85
N ALA A 217 0.94 19.45 21.70
CA ALA A 217 0.80 20.62 22.58
C ALA A 217 -0.61 21.22 22.54
N ALA A 218 -1.15 21.43 21.33
CA ALA A 218 -2.52 21.93 21.15
C ALA A 218 -3.59 21.00 21.75
N PHE A 219 -3.36 19.68 21.70
CA PHE A 219 -4.27 18.70 22.31
C PHE A 219 -4.22 18.78 23.85
N ILE A 220 -3.03 18.89 24.45
CA ILE A 220 -2.89 19.06 25.91
C ILE A 220 -3.56 20.36 26.38
N ASP A 221 -3.37 21.46 25.65
CA ASP A 221 -4.02 22.74 25.97
C ASP A 221 -5.55 22.64 25.94
N TRP A 222 -6.12 21.90 24.97
CA TRP A 222 -7.56 21.66 24.89
C TRP A 222 -8.08 20.79 26.04
N VAL A 223 -7.36 19.72 26.41
CA VAL A 223 -7.75 18.84 27.53
C VAL A 223 -7.77 19.60 28.86
N VAL A 224 -6.80 20.51 29.07
CA VAL A 224 -6.75 21.34 30.30
C VAL A 224 -7.88 22.37 30.35
N GLN A 225 -8.48 22.73 29.21
CA GLN A 225 -9.63 23.64 29.13
C GLN A 225 -10.99 22.96 29.24
N GLN A 226 -11.07 21.63 29.22
CA GLN A 226 -12.30 20.87 29.48
C GLN A 226 -12.50 20.66 30.99
#